data_AF-A0A950RIC3-F1
#
_entry.id   AF-A0A950RIC3-F1
#
_cell.length_a   1.000
_cell.length_b   1.000
_cell.length_c   1.000
_cell.angle_alpha   90.00
_cell.angle_beta   90.00
_cell.angle_gamma   90.00
#
_symmetry.space_group_name_H-M   'P 1'
#
loop_
_entity.id
_entity.type
_entity.pdbx_description
1 polymer ?
#
loop_
_entity_poly.entity_id
_entity_poly.type
_entity_poly.pdbx_seq_one_letter_code
_entity_poly.pdbx_strand_id
1 'polypeptide(L)'
;MTNEERDIIAKFIARVAGAAPQQGAWGSGASVPATQPQLPPVDPEADRFIADQFQAYPAARYRITQLAFVQEQALVEAQNRLRRLEWELQH
;
A
#
# COMPACT_ATOMS: atom_id res chain seq x y z
N MET A 1 19.04 3.94 -2.80
CA MET A 1 17.77 4.12 -2.08
C MET A 1 17.73 5.54 -1.56
N THR A 2 16.81 6.35 -2.06
CA THR A 2 16.60 7.74 -1.65
C THR A 2 15.75 7.81 -0.37
N ASN A 3 15.71 8.98 0.27
CA ASN A 3 14.88 9.20 1.46
C ASN A 3 13.38 9.12 1.14
N GLU A 4 12.99 9.56 -0.05
CA GLU A 4 11.61 9.48 -0.55
C GLU A 4 11.20 8.03 -0.82
N GLU A 5 12.05 7.24 -1.50
CA GLU A 5 11.83 5.81 -1.70
C GLU A 5 11.68 5.08 -0.36
N ARG A 6 12.50 5.43 0.64
CA ARG A 6 12.42 4.86 1.99
C ARG A 6 11.06 5.10 2.65
N ASP A 7 10.55 6.31 2.56
CA ASP A 7 9.29 6.70 3.18
C ASP A 7 8.09 6.00 2.52
N ILE A 8 8.07 5.92 1.19
CA ILE A 8 7.02 5.22 0.43
C ILE A 8 6.98 3.73 0.80
N ILE A 9 8.15 3.08 0.87
CA ILE A 9 8.26 1.67 1.24
C ILE A 9 7.73 1.43 2.67
N ALA A 10 8.12 2.27 3.63
CA ALA A 10 7.70 2.13 5.01
C ALA A 10 6.17 2.27 5.16
N LYS A 11 5.58 3.28 4.50
CA LYS A 11 4.13 3.50 4.48
C LYS A 11 3.37 2.35 3.81
N PHE A 12 3.90 1.81 2.72
CA PHE A 12 3.31 0.66 2.04
C PHE A 12 3.30 -0.58 2.93
N ILE A 13 4.44 -0.93 3.55
CA ILE A 13 4.54 -2.10 4.43
C ILE A 13 3.60 -1.95 5.63
N ALA A 14 3.51 -0.77 6.24
CA ALA A 14 2.57 -0.51 7.33
C ALA A 14 1.11 -0.77 6.90
N ARG A 15 0.72 -0.29 5.71
CA ARG A 15 -0.62 -0.51 5.14
C ARG A 15 -0.90 -1.99 4.90
N VAL A 16 0.04 -2.73 4.31
CA VAL A 16 -0.10 -4.17 4.02
C VAL A 16 -0.13 -5.01 5.30
N ALA A 17 0.66 -4.64 6.31
CA ALA A 17 0.65 -5.28 7.62
C ALA A 17 -0.63 -4.98 8.43
N GLY A 18 -1.55 -4.17 7.89
CA GLY A 18 -2.77 -3.73 8.58
C GLY A 18 -2.50 -2.79 9.74
N ALA A 19 -1.30 -2.20 9.82
CA ALA A 19 -1.07 -1.09 10.71
C ALA A 19 -1.87 0.10 10.16
N ALA A 20 -2.93 0.48 10.88
CA ALA A 20 -3.65 1.70 10.57
C ALA A 20 -2.62 2.86 10.57
N PRO A 21 -2.60 3.73 9.54
CA PRO A 21 -1.71 4.88 9.55
C PRO A 21 -2.01 5.69 10.81
N GLN A 22 -1.01 5.81 11.69
CA GLN A 22 -1.09 6.73 12.80
C GLN A 22 -1.28 8.13 12.20
N GLN A 23 -2.46 8.71 12.45
CA GLN A 23 -2.92 10.00 11.93
C GLN A 23 -1.77 11.01 11.77
N GLY A 24 -1.55 11.45 10.53
CA GLY A 24 -0.58 12.48 10.22
C GLY A 24 -0.55 12.89 8.74
N ALA A 25 -1.13 14.06 8.47
CA ALA A 25 -0.69 15.04 7.47
C ALA A 25 -1.19 14.99 6.00
N TRP A 26 -2.43 14.59 5.71
CA TRP A 26 -3.14 15.12 4.52
C TRP A 26 -4.64 15.30 4.81
N GLY A 27 -5.07 16.57 4.96
CA GLY A 27 -6.48 16.97 4.94
C GLY A 27 -7.13 17.15 6.32
N SER A 28 -6.99 18.33 6.89
CA SER A 28 -7.92 18.86 7.89
C SER A 28 -9.29 19.07 7.23
N GLY A 29 -10.26 18.18 7.48
CA GLY A 29 -11.68 18.49 7.21
C GLY A 29 -12.60 17.35 6.76
N ALA A 30 -12.10 16.16 6.41
CA ALA A 30 -12.96 15.05 6.00
C ALA A 30 -13.04 13.98 7.10
N SER A 31 -14.13 13.99 7.88
CA SER A 31 -14.46 12.93 8.82
C SER A 31 -14.99 11.69 8.08
N VAL A 32 -14.10 10.98 7.38
CA VAL A 32 -14.38 9.59 6.98
C VAL A 32 -14.05 8.70 8.18
N PRO A 33 -15.00 7.92 8.72
CA PRO A 33 -14.73 6.99 9.80
C PRO A 33 -13.59 6.05 9.41
N ALA A 34 -12.54 5.98 10.24
CA ALA A 34 -11.45 5.05 10.05
C ALA A 34 -11.94 3.63 10.35
N THR A 35 -12.55 2.97 9.37
CA THR A 35 -12.77 1.52 9.41
C THR A 35 -11.39 0.87 9.39
N GLN A 36 -10.89 0.46 10.56
CA GLN A 36 -9.72 -0.42 10.64
C GLN A 36 -10.11 -1.73 9.93
N PRO A 37 -9.47 -2.08 8.80
CA PRO A 37 -9.74 -3.34 8.15
C PRO A 37 -9.30 -4.43 9.13
N GLN A 38 -10.26 -5.19 9.65
CA GLN A 38 -9.96 -6.34 10.48
C GLN A 38 -9.36 -7.40 9.56
N LEU A 39 -8.03 -7.46 9.50
CA LEU A 39 -7.34 -8.46 8.69
C LEU A 39 -7.74 -9.85 9.19
N PRO A 40 -8.03 -10.80 8.28
CA PRO A 40 -8.19 -12.19 8.66
C PRO A 40 -6.92 -12.69 9.37
N PRO A 41 -7.05 -13.64 10.31
CA PRO A 41 -5.89 -14.22 10.97
C PRO A 41 -4.92 -14.82 9.95
N VAL A 42 -3.62 -14.65 10.20
CA VAL A 42 -2.57 -15.24 9.38
C VAL A 42 -2.57 -16.75 9.54
N ASP A 43 -2.52 -17.48 8.43
CA ASP A 43 -2.33 -18.92 8.41
C ASP A 43 -0.87 -19.28 8.77
N PRO A 44 -0.61 -20.04 9.86
CA PRO A 44 0.74 -20.39 10.27
C PRO A 44 1.52 -21.24 9.26
N GLU A 45 0.86 -22.07 8.45
CA GLU A 45 1.52 -22.87 7.44
C GLU A 45 1.96 -22.00 6.26
N ALA A 46 1.08 -21.10 5.83
CA ALA A 46 1.39 -20.12 4.80
C ALA A 46 2.54 -19.19 5.22
N ASP A 47 2.56 -18.72 6.46
CA ASP A 47 3.62 -17.85 6.99
C ASP A 47 4.99 -18.55 6.97
N ARG A 48 5.04 -19.80 7.43
CA ARG A 48 6.27 -20.63 7.37
C ARG A 48 6.76 -20.83 5.93
N PHE A 49 5.86 -21.19 5.02
CA PHE A 49 6.22 -21.36 3.62
C PHE A 49 6.76 -20.06 3.00
N ILE A 50 6.11 -18.92 3.26
CA ILE A 50 6.58 -17.61 2.79
C ILE A 50 7.97 -17.28 3.38
N ALA A 51 8.20 -17.59 4.65
CA ALA A 51 9.50 -17.39 5.29
C ALA A 51 10.61 -18.22 4.62
N ASP A 52 10.36 -19.51 4.37
CA ASP A 52 11.30 -20.40 3.67
C ASP A 52 11.60 -19.91 2.25
N GLN A 53 10.57 -19.48 1.53
CA GLN A 53 10.72 -18.89 0.18
C GLN A 53 11.57 -17.62 0.21
N PHE A 54 11.44 -16.78 1.23
CA PHE A 54 12.29 -15.59 1.35
C PHE A 54 13.73 -15.89 1.79
N GLN A 55 13.99 -17.02 2.43
CA GLN A 55 15.35 -17.48 2.67
C GLN A 55 16.00 -17.99 1.38
N ALA A 56 15.26 -18.78 0.59
CA ALA A 56 15.74 -19.29 -0.70
C ALA A 56 15.92 -18.17 -1.74
N TYR A 57 15.05 -17.16 -1.72
CA TYR A 57 15.02 -16.05 -2.69
C TYR A 57 15.12 -14.69 -1.98
N PRO A 58 16.27 -14.30 -1.43
CA PRO A 58 16.42 -13.07 -0.64
C PRO A 58 16.10 -11.80 -1.44
N ALA A 59 16.34 -11.80 -2.76
CA ALA A 59 16.00 -10.69 -3.65
C ALA A 59 14.48 -10.48 -3.83
N ALA A 60 13.65 -11.48 -3.54
CA ALA A 60 12.20 -11.39 -3.69
C ALA A 60 11.61 -10.30 -2.79
N ARG A 61 12.14 -10.12 -1.56
CA ARG A 61 11.71 -9.06 -0.65
C ARG A 61 11.81 -7.68 -1.30
N TYR A 62 12.97 -7.39 -1.87
CA TYR A 62 13.23 -6.11 -2.53
C TYR A 62 12.37 -5.94 -3.81
N ARG A 63 12.20 -7.00 -4.60
CA ARG A 63 11.36 -6.95 -5.82
C ARG A 63 9.87 -6.75 -5.51
N ILE A 64 9.34 -7.38 -4.46
CA ILE A 64 7.96 -7.16 -3.98
C ILE A 64 7.79 -5.70 -3.57
N THR A 65 8.77 -5.15 -2.84
CA THR A 65 8.78 -3.74 -2.48
C THR A 65 8.83 -2.81 -3.70
N GLN A 66 9.53 -3.19 -4.77
CA GLN A 66 9.51 -2.43 -6.04
C GLN A 66 8.14 -2.47 -6.73
N LEU A 67 7.44 -3.61 -6.69
CA LEU A 67 6.08 -3.72 -7.24
C LEU A 67 5.10 -2.78 -6.53
N ALA A 68 5.33 -2.47 -5.25
CA ALA A 68 4.53 -1.50 -4.50
C ALA A 68 4.51 -0.11 -5.16
N PHE A 69 5.67 0.36 -5.64
CA PHE A 69 5.75 1.66 -6.32
C PHE A 69 4.94 1.69 -7.61
N VAL A 70 5.01 0.62 -8.40
CA VAL A 70 4.28 0.51 -9.66
C VAL A 70 2.77 0.48 -9.41
N GLN A 71 2.33 -0.23 -8.38
CA GLN A 71 0.91 -0.28 -8.01
C GLN A 71 0.38 1.05 -7.49
N GLU A 72 1.16 1.79 -6.69
CA GLU A 72 0.75 3.11 -6.20
C GLU A 72 0.65 4.11 -7.37
N GLN A 73 1.59 4.09 -8.32
CA GLN A 73 1.52 4.93 -9.51
C GLN A 73 0.30 4.58 -10.39
N ALA A 74 0.03 3.29 -10.58
CA ALA A 74 -1.14 2.84 -11.33
C ALA A 74 -2.45 3.28 -10.66
N LEU A 75 -2.52 3.25 -9.32
CA LEU A 75 -3.69 3.69 -8.56
C LEU A 75 -3.91 5.21 -8.72
N VAL A 76 -2.86 6.02 -8.58
CA VAL A 76 -2.93 7.47 -8.77
C VAL A 76 -3.37 7.80 -10.19
N GLU A 77 -2.82 7.10 -11.20
CA GLU A 77 -3.20 7.32 -12.59
C GLU A 77 -4.68 6.95 -12.84
N ALA A 78 -5.15 5.84 -12.28
CA ALA A 78 -6.55 5.44 -12.36
C ALA A 78 -7.48 6.48 -11.73
N GLN A 79 -7.14 7.01 -10.55
CA GLN A 79 -7.88 8.08 -9.89
C GLN A 79 -7.90 9.38 -10.73
N ASN A 80 -6.79 9.72 -11.37
CA ASN A 80 -6.72 10.88 -12.28
C ASN A 80 -7.63 10.71 -13.50
N ARG A 81 -7.66 9.50 -14.08
CA ARG A 81 -8.55 9.18 -15.21
C ARG A 81 -10.02 9.25 -14.79
N LEU A 82 -10.38 8.73 -13.62
CA LEU A 82 -11.73 8.82 -13.07
C LEU A 82 -12.18 10.27 -12.89
N ARG A 83 -11.36 11.12 -12.26
CA ARG A 83 -11.69 12.55 -12.10
C ARG A 83 -11.93 13.28 -13.42
N ARG A 84 -11.17 12.95 -14.47
CA ARG A 84 -11.40 13.50 -15.82
C ARG A 84 -12.74 13.06 -16.39
N LEU A 85 -13.03 11.76 -16.32
CA LEU A 85 -14.31 11.22 -16.80
C LEU A 85 -15.50 11.81 -16.02
N GLU A 86 -15.37 11.99 -14.70
CA GLU A 86 -16.39 12.65 -13.88
C GLU A 86 -16.59 14.12 -14.28
N TRP A 87 -15.51 14.84 -14.58
CA TRP A 87 -15.57 16.22 -15.05
C TRP A 87 -16.25 16.34 -16.41
N GLU A 88 -15.91 15.44 -17.35
CA GLU A 88 -16.53 15.36 -18.69
C GLU A 88 -18.03 15.01 -18.64
N LEU A 89 -18.48 14.32 -17.60
CA LEU A 89 -19.89 13.94 -17.43
C LEU A 89 -20.72 15.04 -16.75
N GLN A 90 -20.06 15.96 -16.03
CA GLN A 90 -20.67 17.08 -15.33
C GLN A 90 -20.75 18.38 -16.16
N HIS A 91 -20.05 18.45 -17.29
CA HIS A 91 -20.07 19.56 -18.25
C HIS A 91 -20.75 19.15 -19.56
#